data_AF-A0A968TA88-F1
#
_entry.id   AF-A0A968TA88-F1
#
_cell.length_a   1.000
_cell.length_b   1.000
_cell.length_c   1.000
_cell.angle_alpha   90.00
_cell.angle_beta   90.00
_cell.angle_gamma   90.00
#
_symmetry.space_group_name_H-M   'P 1'
#
loop_
_entity.id
_entity.type
_entity.pdbx_description
1 polymer ?
#
loop_
_entity_poly.entity_id
_entity_poly.type
_entity_poly.pdbx_seq_one_letter_code
_entity_poly.pdbx_strand_id
1 'polypeptide(L)' 'MARLRTKAEVIAAALNVRSEGLGVRATGRAFGKSHATIIKWERRVAAQTEHWSPPAPEKAKVTLEGDEVSTRVGENLSPL' A
#
# COMPACT_ATOMS: atom_id res chain seq x y z
N MET A 1 7.34 16.93 14.20
CA MET A 1 7.49 16.07 13.00
C MET A 1 8.29 14.83 13.34
N ALA A 2 7.80 13.64 12.96
CA ALA A 2 8.56 12.41 13.17
C ALA A 2 9.88 12.49 12.37
N ARG A 3 11.03 12.36 13.05
CA ARG A 3 12.35 12.31 12.38
C ARG A 3 12.50 10.98 11.67
N LEU A 4 12.00 10.90 10.43
CA LEU A 4 12.20 9.73 9.60
C LEU A 4 13.66 9.67 9.15
N ARG A 5 14.31 8.52 9.37
CA ARG A 5 15.68 8.24 8.85
C ARG A 5 15.76 8.26 7.33
N THR A 6 14.63 8.17 6.63
CA THR A 6 14.52 8.24 5.17
C THR A 6 13.46 9.28 4.85
N LYS A 7 13.70 10.11 3.83
CA LYS A 7 12.75 11.14 3.39
C LYS A 7 11.39 10.52 3.06
N ALA A 8 10.31 11.21 3.43
CA ALA A 8 8.95 10.72 3.22
C ALA A 8 8.65 10.45 1.73
N GLU A 9 9.15 11.30 0.84
CA GLU A 9 9.05 11.15 -0.63
C GLU A 9 9.59 9.80 -1.12
N VAL A 10 10.74 9.38 -0.59
CA VAL A 10 11.38 8.10 -0.96
C VAL A 10 10.56 6.92 -0.45
N ILE A 11 10.00 7.04 0.75
CA ILE A 11 9.13 6.00 1.32
C ILE A 11 7.85 5.90 0.47
N ALA A 12 7.22 7.03 0.15
CA ALA A 12 6.01 7.08 -0.68
C ALA A 12 6.26 6.49 -2.07
N ALA A 13 7.34 6.88 -2.75
CA ALA A 13 7.69 6.33 -4.06
C ALA A 13 7.95 4.82 -4.02
N ALA A 14 8.64 4.33 -2.99
CA ALA A 14 8.89 2.89 -2.82
C ALA A 14 7.60 2.11 -2.56
N LEU A 15 6.66 2.65 -1.79
CA LEU A 15 5.35 2.03 -1.56
C LEU A 15 4.45 2.09 -2.80
N ASN A 16 4.54 3.16 -3.60
CA ASN A 16 3.77 3.29 -4.84
C ASN A 16 4.14 2.19 -5.86
N VAL A 17 5.43 1.99 -6.12
CA VAL A 17 5.84 0.92 -7.04
C VAL A 17 5.53 -0.48 -6.50
N ARG A 18 5.45 -0.63 -5.16
CA ARG A 18 5.01 -1.88 -4.52
C ARG A 18 3.53 -2.15 -4.78
N SER A 19 2.67 -1.14 -4.67
CA SER A 19 1.25 -1.27 -5.02
C SER A 19 1.03 -1.50 -6.51
N GLU A 20 1.92 -1.00 -7.37
CA GLU A 20 1.91 -1.29 -8.82
C GLU A 20 2.43 -2.69 -9.17
N GLY A 21 2.86 -3.48 -8.17
CA GLY A 21 3.22 -4.90 -8.35
C GLY A 21 4.72 -5.20 -8.39
N LEU A 22 5.60 -4.21 -8.23
CA LEU A 22 7.04 -4.46 -8.22
C LEU A 22 7.43 -5.31 -7.01
N GLY A 23 8.00 -6.51 -7.18
CA GLY A 23 8.32 -7.38 -6.04
C GLY A 23 9.20 -6.75 -4.95
N VAL A 24 9.04 -7.19 -3.69
CA VAL A 24 9.68 -6.58 -2.50
C VAL A 24 11.21 -6.47 -2.59
N ARG A 25 11.86 -7.49 -3.14
CA ARG A 25 13.32 -7.50 -3.36
C ARG A 25 13.74 -6.57 -4.49
N ALA A 26 12.95 -6.50 -5.56
CA ALA A 26 13.21 -5.60 -6.68
C ALA A 26 13.06 -4.13 -6.24
N THR A 27 12.03 -3.82 -5.46
CA THR A 27 11.85 -2.51 -4.83
C THR A 27 13.03 -2.16 -3.93
N GLY A 28 13.47 -3.08 -3.07
CA GLY A 28 14.65 -2.86 -2.22
C GLY A 28 15.89 -2.46 -3.04
N ARG A 29 16.16 -3.16 -4.15
CA ARG A 29 17.26 -2.80 -5.07
C ARG A 29 17.06 -1.44 -5.73
N ALA A 30 15.87 -1.15 -6.23
CA ALA A 30 15.57 0.11 -6.92
C ALA A 30 15.76 1.35 -6.02
N PHE A 31 15.53 1.22 -4.72
CA PHE A 31 15.62 2.33 -3.75
C PHE A 31 16.83 2.25 -2.81
N GLY A 32 17.74 1.31 -3.02
CA GLY A 32 18.92 1.11 -2.17
C GLY A 32 18.57 0.80 -0.71
N LYS A 33 17.51 0.00 -0.48
CA LYS A 33 17.03 -0.41 0.84
C LYS A 33 16.99 -1.93 0.95
N SER A 34 17.12 -2.45 2.17
CA SER A 34 16.87 -3.87 2.41
C SER A 34 15.38 -4.18 2.20
N HIS A 35 15.06 -5.37 1.70
CA HIS A 35 13.66 -5.81 1.55
C HIS A 35 12.91 -5.77 2.91
N ALA A 36 13.62 -6.03 4.02
CA ALA A 36 13.06 -5.93 5.37
C ALA A 36 12.65 -4.48 5.73
N THR A 37 13.37 -3.48 5.23
CA THR A 37 12.99 -2.06 5.39
C THR A 37 11.69 -1.76 4.64
N ILE A 38 11.55 -2.27 3.41
CA ILE A 38 10.34 -2.12 2.61
C ILE A 38 9.13 -2.73 3.34
N ILE A 39 9.26 -3.99 3.79
CA ILE A 39 8.22 -4.68 4.58
C ILE A 39 7.83 -3.89 5.83
N LYS A 40 8.81 -3.29 6.52
CA LYS A 40 8.55 -2.48 7.70
C LYS A 40 7.76 -1.21 7.38
N TRP A 41 7.99 -0.60 6.22
CA TRP A 41 7.20 0.55 5.77
C TRP A 41 5.78 0.12 5.40
N GLU A 42 5.61 -0.96 4.64
CA GLU A 42 4.30 -1.52 4.29
C GLU A 42 3.47 -1.83 5.54
N ARG A 43 4.04 -2.54 6.53
CA ARG A 43 3.36 -2.84 7.80
C ARG A 43 2.92 -1.60 8.57
N ARG A 44 3.73 -0.54 8.56
CA ARG A 44 3.40 0.71 9.25
C ARG A 44 2.25 1.45 8.59
N VAL A 45 2.16 1.42 7.26
CA VAL A 45 1.04 2.01 6.52
C VAL A 45 -0.21 1.17 6.70
N ALA A 46 -0.11 -0.16 6.59
CA ALA A 46 -1.23 -1.08 6.82
C ALA A 46 -1.85 -0.91 8.22
N ALA A 47 -1.02 -0.69 9.24
CA ALA A 47 -1.48 -0.42 10.61
C ALA A 47 -2.24 0.92 10.77
N GLN A 48 -2.17 1.81 9.78
CA GLN A 48 -2.93 3.07 9.77
C GLN A 48 -4.20 2.97 8.90
N THR A 49 -4.30 1.96 8.03
CA THR A 49 -5.41 1.82 7.09
C THR A 49 -6.76 1.66 7.80
N GLU A 50 -6.80 0.92 8.92
CA GLU A 50 -8.03 0.77 9.72
C GLU A 50 -8.53 2.09 10.32
N HIS A 51 -7.63 3.07 10.50
CA HIS A 51 -7.96 4.40 11.01
C HIS A 51 -8.12 5.44 9.89
N TRP A 52 -7.98 5.04 8.63
CA TRP A 52 -8.05 5.93 7.49
C TRP A 52 -9.48 6.02 6.96
N SER A 53 -10.26 6.95 7.52
CA SER A 53 -11.60 7.33 7.02
C SER A 53 -11.69 8.86 6.94
N PRO A 54 -11.12 9.49 5.89
CA PRO A 54 -11.21 10.94 5.75
C PRO A 54 -12.66 11.35 5.50
N PRO A 55 -13.13 12.47 6.07
CA PRO A 55 -14.47 12.97 5.82
C PRO A 55 -14.62 13.32 4.34
N ALA A 56 -15.84 13.17 3.82
CA ALA A 56 -16.16 13.60 2.47
C ALA A 56 -15.88 15.10 2.31
N PRO A 57 -15.29 15.54 1.18
CA PRO A 57 -14.99 16.96 0.97
C PRO A 57 -16.27 17.80 0.86
N GLU A 58 -16.41 18.84 1.69
CA GLU A 58 -17.60 19.72 1.75
C GLU A 58 -17.95 20.42 0.42
N LYS A 59 -16.95 20.69 -0.41
CA LYS A 59 -17.09 21.56 -1.60
C LYS A 59 -17.33 20.81 -2.90
N ALA A 60 -17.44 19.49 -2.87
CA ALA A 60 -17.56 18.69 -4.08
C ALA A 60 -18.69 17.65 -3.95
N LYS A 61 -19.64 17.68 -4.88
CA LYS A 61 -20.56 16.57 -5.10
C LYS A 61 -19.79 15.51 -5.88
N VAL A 62 -19.36 14.46 -5.19
CA VAL A 62 -18.59 13.35 -5.78
C VAL A 62 -19.54 12.17 -6.03
N THR A 63 -19.62 11.72 -7.28
CA THR A 63 -20.23 10.42 -7.59
C THR A 63 -19.14 9.35 -7.40
N LEU A 64 -19.38 8.43 -6.47
CA LEU A 64 -18.48 7.29 -6.25
C LEU A 64 -19.01 6.11 -7.04
N GLU A 65 -18.27 5.67 -8.05
CA GLU A 65 -18.52 4.39 -8.72
C GLU A 65 -17.81 3.31 -7.90
N GLY A 66 -18.58 2.36 -7.38
CA GLY A 66 -18.01 1.21 -6.68
C GLY A 66 -17.56 0.18 -7.71
N ASP A 67 -16.26 -0.08 -7.77
CA ASP A 67 -15.72 -1.20 -8.54
C ASP A 67 -15.50 -2.40 -7.62
N GLU A 68 -16.17 -3.51 -7.92
CA GLU A 68 -16.07 -4.75 -7.15
C GLU A 68 -14.91 -5.59 -7.69
N VAL A 69 -13.78 -5.56 -6.99
CA VAL A 69 -12.61 -6.35 -7.38
C VAL A 69 -12.64 -7.70 -6.69
N SER A 70 -12.85 -8.75 -7.48
CA SER A 70 -12.73 -10.13 -7.01
C SER A 70 -11.27 -10.55 -6.95
N THR A 71 -10.73 -10.70 -5.74
CA THR A 71 -9.42 -11.33 -5.53
C THR A 71 -9.64 -12.75 -5.03
N ARG A 72 -8.96 -13.73 -5.63
CA ARG A 72 -9.05 -15.12 -5.21
C ARG A 72 -8.37 -15.31 -3.85
N VAL A 73 -9.16 -15.47 -2.80
CA VAL A 73 -8.69 -15.71 -1.42
C VAL A 73 -8.81 -17.21 -1.10
N GLY A 74 -8.06 -18.07 -1.79
CA GLY A 74 -8.04 -19.51 -1.50
C GLY A 74 -7.67 -20.43 -2.67
N GLU A 75 -7.40 -21.69 -2.34
CA GLU A 75 -7.20 -22.77 -3.31
C GLU A 75 -8.55 -23.22 -3.89
N ASN A 76 -8.58 -23.60 -5.18
CA ASN A 76 -9.79 -24.24 -5.72
C ASN A 76 -9.80 -25.68 -5.22
N LEU A 77 -10.76 -26.02 -4.38
CA LEU A 77 -11.03 -27.40 -4.04
C LEU A 77 -11.80 -28.06 -5.19
N SER A 78 -11.52 -29.32 -5.47
CA SER A 78 -12.31 -30.11 -6.42
C SER A 78 -13.77 -30.23 -5.94
N PRO A 79 -14.76 -30.25 -6.84
CA PRO A 79 -16.16 -30.48 -6.45
C PRO A 79 -16.29 -31.85 -5.76
N LEU A 80 -17.11 -31.89 -4.70
CA LEU A 80 -17.48 -33.11 -3.96
C LEU A 80 -18.33 -34.05 -4.84
#